data_AF-A0A7Z1D2B1-F1
#
_entry.id   AF-A0A7Z1D2B1-F1
#
_cell.length_a   1.000
_cell.length_b   1.000
_cell.length_c   1.000
_cell.angle_alpha   90.00
_cell.angle_beta   90.00
_cell.angle_gamma   90.00
#
_symmetry.space_group_name_H-M   'P 1'
#
loop_
_entity.id
_entity.type
_entity.pdbx_description
1 polymer ?
#
loop_
_entity_poly.entity_id
_entity_poly.type
_entity_poly.pdbx_seq_one_letter_code
_entity_poly.pdbx_strand_id
1 'polypeptide(L)'
;FPVQVRFTPAHERFHLALCSPGDVSQLWMLVLVNGGGQPFAVVQVQHIFTPVAISHTLALAATLDAQGYSVNDIIHILMAEGGQA
;
A
#
# COMPACT_ATOMS: atom_id res chain seq x y z
N PHE A 1 12.39 7.16 -5.81
CA PHE A 1 12.87 5.98 -5.05
C PHE A 1 13.80 5.18 -5.96
N PRO A 2 14.95 4.69 -5.45
CA PRO A 2 15.84 3.82 -6.22
C PRO A 2 15.16 2.53 -6.71
N VAL A 3 14.33 1.93 -5.86
CA VAL A 3 13.47 0.79 -6.21
C VAL A 3 12.01 1.15 -5.96
N GLN A 4 11.16 0.82 -6.94
CA GLN A 4 9.72 0.94 -6.81
C GLN A 4 9.05 -0.27 -7.45
N VAL A 5 8.19 -0.96 -6.71
CA VAL A 5 7.44 -2.13 -7.19
C VAL A 5 5.96 -1.84 -7.07
N ARG A 6 5.18 -2.14 -8.12
CA ARG A 6 3.73 -1.94 -8.15
C ARG A 6 3.00 -3.28 -8.13
N PHE A 7 1.94 -3.33 -7.33
CA PHE A 7 1.00 -4.43 -7.24
C PHE A 7 -0.37 -3.90 -7.64
N THR A 8 -0.92 -4.45 -8.72
CA THR A 8 -2.17 -3.95 -9.34
C THR A 8 -3.15 -5.12 -9.45
N PRO A 9 -4.37 -5.00 -8.90
CA PRO A 9 -5.44 -5.97 -9.16
C PRO A 9 -5.79 -6.00 -10.65
N ALA A 10 -6.32 -7.13 -11.14
CA ALA A 10 -6.62 -7.31 -12.56
C ALA A 10 -7.58 -6.27 -13.17
N HIS A 11 -8.43 -5.65 -12.34
CA HIS A 11 -9.37 -4.61 -12.78
C HIS A 11 -8.79 -3.19 -12.75
N GLU A 12 -7.53 -3.01 -12.33
CA GLU A 12 -6.77 -1.74 -12.40
C GLU A 12 -7.42 -0.52 -11.72
N ARG A 13 -8.31 -0.74 -10.73
CA ARG A 13 -9.04 0.35 -10.06
C ARG A 13 -8.13 1.14 -9.11
N PHE A 14 -7.10 0.50 -8.56
CA PHE A 14 -6.07 1.08 -7.72
C PHE A 14 -4.79 0.26 -7.85
N HIS A 15 -3.70 0.73 -7.26
CA HIS A 15 -2.49 -0.07 -7.09
C HIS A 15 -1.81 0.25 -5.75
N LEU A 16 -1.02 -0.69 -5.25
CA LEU A 16 -0.07 -0.44 -4.18
C LEU A 16 1.33 -0.28 -4.77
N ALA A 17 2.09 0.71 -4.28
CA ALA A 17 3.47 0.95 -4.64
C ALA A 17 4.36 0.80 -3.41
N LEU A 18 5.28 -0.16 -3.44
CA LEU A 18 6.37 -0.28 -2.48
C LEU A 18 7.54 0.57 -2.96
N CYS A 19 8.00 1.48 -2.11
CA CYS A 19 9.01 2.49 -2.40
C CYS A 19 10.20 2.32 -1.44
N SER A 20 11.42 2.15 -1.98
CA SER A 20 12.63 1.96 -1.15
C SER A 20 13.19 3.28 -0.61
N PRO A 21 14.01 3.24 0.47
CA PRO A 21 14.81 4.38 0.89
C PRO A 21 15.69 4.96 -0.24
N GLY A 22 15.91 6.27 -0.18
CA GLY A 22 16.75 7.06 -1.09
C GLY A 22 16.58 8.56 -0.83
N ASP A 23 16.86 9.40 -1.81
CA ASP A 23 16.86 10.86 -1.61
C ASP A 23 15.51 11.45 -1.16
N VAL A 24 14.41 10.81 -1.54
CA VAL A 24 13.04 11.28 -1.23
C VAL A 24 12.57 10.82 0.16
N SER A 25 13.00 9.65 0.63
CA SER A 25 12.58 9.09 1.92
C SER A 25 13.68 8.19 2.48
N GLN A 26 13.91 8.28 3.78
CA GLN A 26 14.84 7.37 4.48
C GLN A 26 14.19 6.03 4.86
N LEU A 27 12.89 5.86 4.58
CA LEU A 27 12.08 4.69 4.97
C LEU A 27 11.55 3.94 3.76
N TRP A 28 11.29 2.66 3.95
CA TRP A 28 10.41 1.91 3.06
C TRP A 28 8.98 2.39 3.27
N MET A 29 8.26 2.64 2.18
CA MET A 29 6.86 3.07 2.24
C MET A 29 6.03 2.19 1.32
N LEU A 30 4.89 1.71 1.82
CA LEU A 30 3.85 1.10 1.02
C LEU A 30 2.71 2.11 0.89
N VAL A 31 2.36 2.41 -0.36
CA VAL A 31 1.41 3.48 -0.68
C VAL A 31 0.28 2.90 -1.50
N LEU A 32 -0.97 3.24 -1.19
CA LEU A 32 -2.13 2.91 -2.00
C LEU A 32 -2.55 4.13 -2.82
N VAL A 33 -2.75 3.94 -4.13
CA VAL A 33 -3.17 4.98 -5.08
C VAL A 33 -4.38 4.51 -5.87
N ASN A 34 -5.51 5.21 -5.74
CA ASN A 34 -6.67 4.97 -6.59
C ASN A 34 -6.40 5.35 -8.06
N GLY A 35 -7.12 4.77 -9.02
CA GLY A 35 -6.93 4.98 -10.46
C GLY A 35 -7.08 6.44 -10.91
N GLY A 36 -7.86 7.24 -10.18
CA GLY A 36 -8.00 8.70 -10.39
C GLY A 36 -6.99 9.55 -9.61
N GLY A 37 -6.02 8.95 -8.92
CA GLY A 37 -5.05 9.63 -8.06
C GLY A 37 -5.57 10.00 -6.66
N GLN A 38 -6.87 9.86 -6.41
CA GLN A 38 -7.52 10.03 -5.10
C GLN A 38 -8.62 8.98 -4.90
N PRO A 39 -8.79 8.40 -3.70
CA PRO A 39 -7.97 8.61 -2.50
C PRO A 39 -6.55 8.04 -2.63
N PHE A 40 -5.64 8.58 -1.81
CA PHE A 40 -4.22 8.23 -1.74
C PHE A 40 -3.76 8.21 -0.28
N ALA A 41 -2.99 7.20 0.12
CA ALA A 41 -2.40 7.16 1.45
C ALA A 41 -1.12 6.31 1.53
N VAL A 42 -0.21 6.68 2.43
CA VAL A 42 0.83 5.79 2.92
C VAL A 42 0.17 4.86 3.94
N VAL A 43 0.12 3.57 3.63
CA VAL A 43 -0.58 2.58 4.47
C VAL A 43 0.36 1.84 5.41
N GLN A 44 1.67 1.85 5.15
CA GLN A 44 2.68 1.21 5.98
C GLN A 44 4.04 1.85 5.76
N VAL A 45 4.84 1.99 6.83
CA VAL A 45 6.24 2.41 6.77
C VAL A 45 7.15 1.43 7.50
N GLN A 46 8.37 1.23 7.00
CA GLN A 46 9.36 0.35 7.64
C GLN A 46 10.76 0.94 7.57
N HIS A 47 11.49 0.90 8.69
CA HIS A 47 12.92 1.25 8.73
C HIS A 47 13.78 0.18 8.06
N ILE A 48 13.40 -1.09 8.20
CA ILE A 48 14.08 -2.26 7.64
C ILE A 48 13.10 -2.97 6.72
N PHE A 49 13.57 -3.39 5.55
CA PHE A 49 12.73 -4.12 4.61
C PHE A 49 12.25 -5.44 5.21
N THR A 50 10.95 -5.55 5.43
CA THR A 50 10.29 -6.73 6.00
C THR A 50 9.29 -7.29 4.99
N PRO A 51 9.72 -8.19 4.08
CA PRO A 51 8.89 -8.65 2.97
C PRO A 51 7.62 -9.39 3.43
N VAL A 52 7.66 -10.07 4.57
CA VAL A 52 6.50 -10.78 5.14
C VAL A 52 5.40 -9.79 5.50
N ALA A 53 5.75 -8.67 6.14
CA ALA A 53 4.77 -7.64 6.51
C ALA A 53 4.19 -6.95 5.26
N ILE A 54 5.00 -6.65 4.24
CA ILE A 54 4.50 -6.14 2.95
C ILE A 54 3.53 -7.12 2.31
N SER A 55 3.89 -8.41 2.28
CA SER A 55 3.06 -9.45 1.67
C SER A 55 1.74 -9.64 2.41
N HIS A 56 1.75 -9.49 3.74
CA HIS A 56 0.56 -9.53 4.57
C HIS A 56 -0.40 -8.37 4.24
N THR A 57 0.10 -7.13 4.20
CA THR A 57 -0.71 -5.96 3.85
C THR A 57 -1.27 -6.07 2.43
N LEU A 58 -0.51 -6.62 1.46
CA LEU A 58 -1.00 -6.90 0.11
C LEU A 58 -2.12 -7.95 0.09
N ALA A 59 -1.97 -9.04 0.84
CA ALA A 59 -3.00 -10.08 0.95
C ALA A 59 -4.29 -9.56 1.61
N LEU A 60 -4.15 -8.70 2.63
CA LEU A 60 -5.27 -8.03 3.27
C LEU A 60 -5.99 -7.10 2.28
N ALA A 61 -5.25 -6.28 1.53
CA ALA A 61 -5.82 -5.41 0.50
C ALA A 61 -6.61 -6.20 -0.57
N ALA A 62 -6.04 -7.31 -1.06
CA ALA A 62 -6.70 -8.17 -2.03
C ALA A 62 -7.97 -8.83 -1.46
N THR A 63 -7.95 -9.21 -0.18
CA THR A 63 -9.11 -9.80 0.50
C THR A 63 -10.25 -8.79 0.64
N LEU A 64 -9.94 -7.57 1.07
CA LEU A 64 -10.94 -6.49 1.22
C LEU A 64 -11.53 -6.08 -0.13
N ASP A 65 -10.70 -5.97 -1.17
CA ASP A 65 -11.16 -5.69 -2.53
C ASP A 65 -12.09 -6.79 -3.07
N ALA A 66 -11.74 -8.06 -2.87
CA ALA A 66 -12.59 -9.20 -3.23
C ALA A 66 -13.92 -9.24 -2.46
N GLN A 67 -13.94 -8.73 -1.22
CA GLN A 67 -15.14 -8.56 -0.41
C GLN A 67 -15.98 -7.34 -0.82
N GLY A 68 -15.51 -6.51 -1.75
CA GLY A 68 -16.25 -5.37 -2.28
C GLY A 68 -16.13 -4.09 -1.44
N TYR A 69 -15.14 -4.00 -0.55
CA TYR A 69 -14.88 -2.76 0.20
C TYR A 69 -14.51 -1.62 -0.76
N SER A 70 -14.89 -0.39 -0.38
CA SER A 70 -14.47 0.80 -1.12
C SER A 70 -12.97 1.03 -0.95
N VAL A 71 -12.31 1.68 -1.92
CA VAL A 71 -10.88 2.00 -1.81
C VAL A 71 -10.58 2.87 -0.57
N ASN A 72 -11.54 3.70 -0.15
CA ASN A 72 -11.40 4.51 1.06
C ASN A 72 -11.40 3.64 2.32
N ASP A 73 -12.31 2.67 2.43
CA ASP A 73 -12.36 1.76 3.58
C ASP A 73 -11.14 0.84 3.62
N ILE A 74 -10.67 0.38 2.46
CA ILE A 74 -9.41 -0.37 2.34
C ILE A 74 -8.26 0.47 2.91
N ILE A 75 -8.11 1.73 2.51
CA ILE A 75 -7.09 2.63 3.06
C ILE A 75 -7.18 2.71 4.59
N HIS A 76 -8.36 2.97 5.14
CA HIS A 76 -8.53 3.09 6.59
C HIS A 76 -8.11 1.83 7.33
N ILE A 77 -8.48 0.65 6.82
CA ILE A 77 -8.13 -0.63 7.44
C ILE A 77 -6.62 -0.89 7.33
N LEU A 78 -6.02 -0.65 6.16
CA LEU A 78 -4.58 -0.87 5.96
C LEU A 78 -3.74 0.11 6.78
N MET A 79 -4.17 1.36 6.95
CA MET A 79 -3.48 2.31 7.84
C MET A 79 -3.51 1.85 9.30
N ALA A 80 -4.63 1.29 9.77
CA ALA A 80 -4.70 0.72 11.11
C ALA A 80 -3.76 -0.50 11.27
N GLU A 81 -3.70 -1.36 10.26
CA GLU A 81 -2.79 -2.54 10.26
C GLU A 81 -1.32 -2.13 10.20
N GLY A 82 -0.96 -1.18 9.35
CA GLY A 82 0.41 -0.69 9.17
C GLY A 82 0.87 0.33 10.21
N GLY A 83 0.10 0.54 11.29
CA GLY A 83 0.43 1.45 12.39
C GLY A 83 0.49 2.92 11.98
N GLN A 84 -0.31 3.32 10.98
CA GLN A 84 -0.43 4.69 10.47
C GLN A 84 -1.72 5.41 10.94
N ALA A 85 -2.56 4.74 11.74
CA ALA A 85 -3.80 5.29 12.29
C ALA A 85 -3.59 6.13 13.56
#